data_AF-A0A0D6L1H8-F1
#
_entry.id   AF-A0A0D6L1H8-F1
#
_cell.length_a   1.000
_cell.length_b   1.000
_cell.length_c   1.000
_cell.angle_alpha   90.00
_cell.angle_beta   90.00
_cell.angle_gamma   90.00
#
_symmetry.space_group_name_H-M   'P 1'
#
loop_
_entity.id
_entity.type
_entity.pdbx_description
1 polymer ?
#
loop_
_entity_poly.entity_id
_entity_poly.type
_entity_poly.pdbx_seq_one_letter_code
_entity_poly.pdbx_strand_id
1 'polypeptide(L)'
;MGVVENETGMLKVECDRWNQSASILREEALKADHSRTRERLMALYEICNGKSATRVGEETGRNPQTVMEWVHRYNVSGMEALLYQHTGGHPPFFQQR
;
A
#
# COMPACT_ATOMS: atom_id res chain seq x y z
N MET A 1 -17.22 7.62 26.41
CA MET A 1 -16.95 6.69 25.30
C MET A 1 -17.42 7.37 24.03
N GLY A 2 -16.50 7.96 23.28
CA GLY A 2 -16.83 8.61 22.01
C GLY A 2 -17.15 7.55 20.98
N VAL A 3 -18.37 7.61 20.46
CA VAL A 3 -18.75 6.91 19.24
C VAL A 3 -17.76 7.32 18.15
N VAL A 4 -16.95 6.38 17.66
CA VAL A 4 -16.20 6.57 16.43
C VAL A 4 -17.20 6.44 15.30
N GLU A 5 -17.89 7.54 15.02
CA GLU A 5 -18.78 7.66 13.89
C GLU A 5 -17.93 7.58 12.62
N ASN A 6 -17.84 6.39 12.04
CA ASN A 6 -17.24 6.18 10.73
C ASN A 6 -18.13 6.84 9.69
N GLU A 7 -17.76 8.06 9.29
CA GLU A 7 -18.32 8.77 8.14
C GLU A 7 -17.95 8.07 6.80
N THR A 8 -18.62 6.95 6.56
CA THR A 8 -19.01 6.37 5.27
C THR A 8 -18.13 6.67 4.03
N GLY A 9 -17.22 5.76 3.71
CA GLY A 9 -16.94 5.36 2.31
C GLY A 9 -15.61 5.81 1.69
N MET A 10 -14.87 6.74 2.30
CA MET A 10 -13.59 7.20 1.73
C MET A 10 -12.41 6.40 2.29
N LEU A 11 -11.63 5.79 1.41
CA LEU A 11 -10.42 5.04 1.77
C LEU A 11 -9.41 5.94 2.48
N LYS A 12 -9.03 5.60 3.72
CA LYS A 12 -8.08 6.37 4.55
C LYS A 12 -6.82 5.57 4.86
N VAL A 13 -5.66 6.21 4.74
CA VAL A 13 -4.37 5.67 5.19
C VAL A 13 -4.15 6.07 6.65
N GLU A 14 -4.03 5.09 7.53
CA GLU A 14 -3.89 5.29 8.99
C GLU A 14 -2.43 5.55 9.40
N CYS A 15 -1.84 6.66 8.95
CA CYS A 15 -0.43 6.98 9.28
C CYS A 15 -0.19 7.18 10.79
N ASP A 16 -1.13 7.82 11.49
CA ASP A 16 -1.01 8.11 12.92
C ASP A 16 -0.91 6.83 13.77
N ARG A 17 -1.54 5.74 13.32
CA ARG A 17 -1.48 4.42 13.97
C ARG A 17 -0.05 3.89 14.09
N TRP A 18 0.81 4.26 13.15
CA TRP A 18 2.20 3.82 13.07
C TRP A 18 3.19 4.92 13.49
N ASN A 19 2.71 6.04 14.05
CA ASN A 19 3.51 7.23 14.33
C ASN A 19 4.29 7.71 13.09
N GLN A 20 3.65 7.62 11.92
CA GLN A 20 4.20 8.02 10.62
C GLN A 20 3.40 9.20 10.05
N SER A 21 3.95 9.83 9.03
CA SER A 21 3.29 10.87 8.25
C SER A 21 3.35 10.54 6.76
N ALA A 22 2.59 11.28 5.94
CA ALA A 22 2.70 11.18 4.49
C ALA A 22 4.14 11.43 3.99
N SER A 23 4.88 12.35 4.61
CA SER A 23 6.27 12.63 4.22
C SER A 23 7.18 11.42 4.41
N ILE A 24 7.01 10.65 5.49
CA ILE A 24 7.75 9.42 5.73
C ILE A 24 7.49 8.39 4.61
N LEU A 25 6.23 8.22 4.19
CA LEU A 25 5.90 7.34 3.06
C LEU A 25 6.64 7.74 1.78
N ARG A 26 6.72 9.05 1.49
CA ARG A 26 7.45 9.57 0.34
C ARG A 26 8.95 9.34 0.48
N GLU A 27 9.53 9.63 1.64
CA GLU A 27 10.97 9.42 1.88
C GLU A 27 11.37 7.96 1.71
N GLU A 28 10.60 7.03 2.28
CA GLU A 28 10.86 5.60 2.14
C GLU A 28 10.64 5.11 0.70
N ALA A 29 9.69 5.69 -0.03
CA ALA A 29 9.53 5.40 -1.45
C ALA A 29 10.78 5.78 -2.27
N LEU A 30 11.36 6.94 -1.98
CA LEU A 30 12.56 7.44 -2.64
C LEU A 30 13.80 6.59 -2.33
N LYS A 31 13.87 6.02 -1.12
CA LYS A 31 14.94 5.10 -0.70
C LYS A 31 14.74 3.65 -1.16
N ALA A 32 13.52 3.26 -1.52
CA ALA A 32 13.21 1.87 -1.83
C ALA A 32 13.98 1.37 -3.08
N ASP A 33 14.69 0.26 -2.90
CA ASP A 33 15.44 -0.42 -3.97
C ASP A 33 14.52 -1.02 -5.04
N HIS A 34 13.38 -1.57 -4.63
CA HIS A 34 12.47 -2.26 -5.53
C HIS A 34 11.34 -1.35 -6.03
N SER A 35 11.14 -1.31 -7.35
CA SER A 35 10.14 -0.47 -8.02
C SER A 35 8.71 -0.69 -7.50
N ARG A 36 8.32 -1.95 -7.26
CA ARG A 36 7.01 -2.27 -6.66
C ARG A 36 6.82 -1.73 -5.24
N THR A 37 7.87 -1.72 -4.41
CA THR A 37 7.81 -1.13 -3.07
C THR A 37 7.60 0.38 -3.19
N ARG A 38 8.38 1.04 -4.04
CA ARG A 38 8.25 2.47 -4.34
C ARG A 38 6.86 2.86 -4.84
N GLU A 39 6.33 2.11 -5.81
CA GLU A 39 5.00 2.31 -6.37
C GLU A 39 3.91 2.29 -5.28
N ARG A 40 3.96 1.28 -4.40
CA ARG A 40 2.99 1.12 -3.31
C ARG A 40 3.07 2.25 -2.30
N LEU A 41 4.29 2.64 -1.89
CA LEU A 41 4.50 3.72 -0.94
C LEU A 41 4.02 5.07 -1.51
N MET A 42 4.33 5.36 -2.78
CA MET A 42 3.85 6.56 -3.45
C MET A 42 2.33 6.56 -3.59
N ALA A 43 1.69 5.42 -3.88
CA ALA A 43 0.23 5.33 -3.94
C ALA A 43 -0.43 5.74 -2.62
N LEU A 44 0.10 5.29 -1.47
CA LEU A 44 -0.41 5.69 -0.16
C LEU A 44 -0.12 7.16 0.15
N TYR A 45 1.05 7.68 -0.22
CA TYR A 45 1.37 9.11 -0.10
C TYR A 45 0.36 9.98 -0.86
N GLU A 46 0.04 9.62 -2.11
CA GLU A 46 -0.93 10.36 -2.93
C GLU A 46 -2.34 10.33 -2.31
N ILE A 47 -2.75 9.21 -1.71
CA ILE A 47 -4.03 9.10 -1.00
C ILE A 47 -4.04 9.94 0.28
N CYS A 48 -2.92 10.00 1.02
CA CYS A 48 -2.78 10.91 2.16
C CYS A 48 -2.95 12.38 1.74
N ASN A 49 -2.56 12.72 0.51
CA ASN A 49 -2.72 14.06 -0.06
C ASN A 49 -4.09 14.28 -0.73
N GLY A 50 -5.05 13.37 -0.54
CA GLY A 50 -6.44 13.54 -0.97
C GLY A 50 -6.79 12.93 -2.32
N LYS A 51 -5.88 12.20 -2.99
CA LYS A 51 -6.27 11.42 -4.18
C LYS A 51 -7.10 10.19 -3.80
N SER A 52 -8.05 9.82 -4.66
CA SER A 52 -8.79 8.56 -4.51
C SER A 52 -7.98 7.39 -5.05
N ALA A 53 -8.27 6.17 -4.56
CA ALA A 53 -7.67 4.94 -5.10
C ALA A 53 -7.96 4.75 -6.59
N THR A 54 -9.12 5.20 -7.08
CA THR A 54 -9.46 5.19 -8.51
C THR A 54 -8.48 6.03 -9.31
N ARG A 55 -8.27 7.29 -8.90
CA ARG A 55 -7.35 8.20 -9.60
C ARG A 55 -5.90 7.71 -9.56
N VAL A 56 -5.47 7.19 -8.41
CA VAL A 56 -4.12 6.60 -8.28
C VAL A 56 -3.99 5.36 -9.16
N GLY A 57 -5.02 4.51 -9.22
CA GLY A 57 -5.06 3.35 -10.11
C GLY A 57 -4.91 3.74 -11.59
N GLU A 58 -5.69 4.73 -12.04
CA GLU A 58 -5.62 5.26 -13.41
C GLU A 58 -4.23 5.83 -13.75
N GLU A 59 -3.66 6.66 -12.87
CA GLU A 59 -2.34 7.29 -13.08
C GLU A 59 -1.18 6.27 -13.06
N THR A 60 -1.33 5.15 -12.34
CA THR A 60 -0.31 4.11 -12.21
C THR A 60 -0.54 2.88 -13.10
N GLY A 61 -1.65 2.83 -13.85
CA GLY A 61 -2.05 1.66 -14.63
C GLY A 61 -2.41 0.45 -13.76
N ARG A 62 -2.86 0.67 -12.52
CA ARG A 62 -3.28 -0.36 -11.55
C ARG A 62 -4.78 -0.41 -11.42
N ASN A 63 -5.29 -1.61 -11.10
CA ASN A 63 -6.68 -1.75 -10.72
C ASN A 63 -6.91 -0.99 -9.39
N PRO A 64 -7.95 -0.14 -9.27
CA PRO A 64 -8.28 0.55 -8.02
C PRO A 64 -8.42 -0.40 -6.82
N GLN A 65 -8.92 -1.62 -7.03
CA GLN A 65 -9.00 -2.66 -6.00
C GLN A 65 -7.64 -3.04 -5.43
N THR A 66 -6.62 -3.12 -6.28
CA THR A 66 -5.24 -3.39 -5.85
C THR A 66 -4.68 -2.25 -5.00
N VAL A 67 -5.01 -1.00 -5.33
CA VAL A 67 -4.62 0.15 -4.52
C VAL A 67 -5.32 0.13 -3.16
N MET A 68 -6.63 -0.19 -3.13
CA MET A 68 -7.38 -0.39 -1.90
C MET A 68 -6.76 -1.48 -1.01
N GLU A 69 -6.39 -2.62 -1.59
CA GLU A 69 -5.69 -3.70 -0.88
C GLU A 69 -4.36 -3.26 -0.27
N TRP A 70 -3.61 -2.37 -0.93
CA TRP A 70 -2.38 -1.82 -0.35
C TRP A 70 -2.64 -0.98 0.89
N VAL A 71 -3.67 -0.13 0.85
CA VAL A 71 -4.08 0.68 2.00
C VAL A 71 -4.55 -0.23 3.15
N HIS A 72 -5.39 -1.23 2.86
CA HIS A 72 -5.84 -2.18 3.88
C HIS A 72 -4.67 -2.92 4.53
N ARG A 73 -3.73 -3.44 3.73
CA ARG A 73 -2.55 -4.13 4.25
C ARG A 73 -1.67 -3.22 5.11
N TYR A 74 -1.49 -1.96 4.72
CA TYR A 74 -0.77 -0.97 5.52
C TYR A 74 -1.51 -0.63 6.82
N ASN A 75 -2.82 -0.45 6.81
CA ASN A 75 -3.58 -0.17 8.04
C ASN A 75 -3.50 -1.35 9.03
N VAL A 76 -3.34 -2.59 8.54
CA VAL A 76 -3.20 -3.79 9.39
C VAL A 76 -1.77 -4.00 9.89
N SER A 77 -0.77 -3.88 9.02
CA SER A 77 0.61 -4.36 9.28
C SER A 77 1.70 -3.29 9.09
N GLY A 78 1.32 -2.07 8.77
CA GLY A 78 2.25 -0.96 8.55
C GLY A 78 3.05 -1.10 7.25
N MET A 79 4.18 -0.42 7.21
CA MET A 79 5.00 -0.28 5.99
C MET A 79 5.55 -1.61 5.47
N GLU A 80 5.79 -2.58 6.36
CA GLU A 80 6.37 -3.88 6.01
C GLU A 80 5.51 -4.63 4.98
N ALA A 81 4.19 -4.46 5.01
CA ALA A 81 3.28 -5.09 4.07
C ALA A 81 3.34 -4.54 2.64
N LEU A 82 4.00 -3.39 2.45
CA LEU A 82 4.21 -2.76 1.16
C LEU A 82 5.51 -3.23 0.50
N LEU A 83 6.43 -3.78 1.28
CA LEU A 83 7.70 -4.28 0.77
C LEU A 83 7.45 -5.39 -0.26
N TYR A 84 8.23 -5.36 -1.34
CA TYR A 84 8.24 -6.46 -2.29
C TYR A 84 8.91 -7.67 -1.64
N GLN A 85 8.13 -8.73 -1.48
CA GLN A 85 8.62 -10.05 -1.13
C GLN A 85 8.63 -10.90 -2.39
N HIS A 86 9.79 -11.44 -2.74
CA HIS A 86 9.87 -12.43 -3.80
C HIS A 86 9.27 -13.74 -3.30
N THR A 87 8.00 -13.98 -3.60
CA THR A 87 7.43 -15.33 -3.51
C THR A 87 8.06 -16.14 -4.64
N GLY A 88 9.04 -16.98 -4.31
CA GLY A 88 9.62 -17.91 -5.25
C GLY A 88 8.51 -18.69 -5.94
N GLY A 89 8.57 -18.78 -7.27
CA GLY A 89 7.58 -19.51 -8.04
C GLY A 89 7.44 -20.95 -7.55
N HIS A 90 6.33 -21.60 -7.89
CA HIS A 90 6.16 -23.02 -7.61
C HIS A 90 7.38 -23.77 -8.15
N PRO A 91 8.12 -24.53 -7.31
CA PRO A 91 9.21 -25.35 -7.82
C PRO A 91 8.63 -26.27 -8.90
N PRO A 92 9.32 -26.45 -10.04
CA PRO A 92 8.82 -27.31 -11.09
C PRO A 92 8.56 -28.70 -10.52
N PHE A 93 7.34 -29.21 -10.72
CA PHE A 93 7.00 -30.61 -10.47
C PHE A 93 7.76 -31.49 -11.48
N PHE A 94 9.04 -31.74 -11.22
CA PHE A 94 9.78 -32.81 -11.88
C PHE A 94 10.18 -33.83 -10.81
N GLN A 95 9.31 -34.83 -10.62
CA GLN A 95 9.76 -36.10 -10.07
C GLN A 95 10.62 -36.77 -11.15
N GLN A 96 11.94 -36.65 -11.05
CA GLN A 96 12.80 -37.65 -11.66
C GLN A 96 12.71 -38.90 -10.79
N ARG A 97 12.03 -39.93 -11.31
CA ARG A 97 12.49 -41.32 -11.43
C ARG A 97 11.35 -42.26 -11.79
#